data_AF-A0A0S4XBD3-F1
#
_entry.id   AF-A0A0S4XBD3-F1
#
_cell.length_a   1.000
_cell.length_b   1.000
_cell.length_c   1.000
_cell.angle_alpha   90.00
_cell.angle_beta   90.00
_cell.angle_gamma   90.00
#
_symmetry.space_group_name_H-M   'P 1'
#
loop_
_entity.id
_entity.type
_entity.pdbx_description
1 polymer ?
#
loop_
_entity_poly.entity_id
_entity_poly.type
_entity_poly.pdbx_seq_one_letter_code
_entity_poly.pdbx_strand_id
1 'polypeptide(L)'
;MVRPLQKKTGEGALYVRRPAVEAEIAELERLDPSELVARCQLWPKSATGFVSHEALLYFVRTTDTASRYHESLLCVLMSRTLRLLPKPDSSNGMTTDMGLLAIRDRVMDAFVDRLLADQAEYEEKLDYFEINFNSALLKDRLDASTQVWAELNRSEALENEDEEISTEVEEAVEHYDPFDPDELDKKDYRRLLDGAIDALPPLQKRIIEMWRLEIPIVSSDPSALTISQALGKADKTIRNQRDRAFATLRRRLERKEGL
;
A
#
# COMPACT_ATOMS: atom_id res chain seq x y z
N MET A 1 -11.79 -25.31 16.74
CA MET A 1 -10.67 -25.60 15.82
C MET A 1 -10.77 -24.58 14.73
N VAL A 2 -9.70 -23.83 14.49
CA VAL A 2 -9.66 -22.77 13.48
C VAL A 2 -9.94 -23.37 12.10
N ARG A 3 -10.84 -22.77 11.32
CA ARG A 3 -11.17 -23.23 9.96
C ARG A 3 -9.89 -23.27 9.09
N PRO A 4 -9.56 -24.38 8.41
CA PRO A 4 -8.38 -24.46 7.55
C PRO A 4 -8.55 -23.60 6.28
N LEU A 5 -7.42 -23.17 5.71
CA LEU A 5 -7.38 -22.53 4.40
C LEU A 5 -7.53 -23.60 3.29
N GLN A 6 -8.07 -23.21 2.14
CA GLN A 6 -8.29 -24.12 0.99
C GLN A 6 -7.32 -23.89 -0.16
N LYS A 7 -6.72 -22.70 -0.24
CA LYS A 7 -5.71 -22.37 -1.26
C LYS A 7 -4.56 -23.36 -1.20
N LYS A 8 -4.13 -23.84 -2.38
CA LYS A 8 -2.99 -24.73 -2.53
C LYS A 8 -1.77 -24.00 -3.09
N THR A 9 -0.60 -24.43 -2.67
CA THR A 9 0.69 -24.08 -3.25
C THR A 9 0.85 -24.74 -4.62
N GLY A 10 1.86 -24.31 -5.40
CA GLY A 10 2.20 -24.96 -6.67
C GLY A 10 2.56 -26.44 -6.53
N GLU A 11 2.99 -26.86 -5.34
CA GLU A 11 3.31 -28.25 -4.98
C GLU A 11 2.08 -29.03 -4.48
N GLY A 12 0.89 -28.42 -4.45
CA GLY A 12 -0.37 -29.05 -4.04
C GLY A 12 -0.62 -29.07 -2.53
N ALA A 13 0.34 -28.66 -1.70
CA ALA A 13 0.15 -28.51 -0.26
C ALA A 13 -0.75 -27.31 0.06
N LEU A 14 -1.59 -27.41 1.09
CA LEU A 14 -2.44 -26.31 1.54
C LEU A 14 -1.59 -25.19 2.16
N TYR A 15 -1.99 -23.96 1.88
CA TYR A 15 -1.48 -22.82 2.63
C TYR A 15 -1.89 -22.93 4.10
N VAL A 16 -1.04 -22.42 4.99
CA VAL A 16 -1.26 -22.40 6.43
C VAL A 16 -1.04 -20.99 6.95
N ARG A 17 -1.85 -20.59 7.93
CA ARG A 17 -1.67 -19.32 8.62
C ARG A 17 -0.36 -19.34 9.39
N ARG A 18 0.18 -18.15 9.66
CA ARG A 18 1.36 -18.03 10.52
C ARG A 18 0.99 -18.47 11.95
N PRO A 19 1.90 -19.13 12.69
CA PRO A 19 1.61 -19.59 14.05
C PRO A 19 1.11 -18.50 15.00
N ALA A 20 1.63 -17.28 14.87
CA ALA A 20 1.19 -16.13 15.65
C ALA A 20 -0.27 -15.74 15.37
N VAL A 21 -0.70 -15.80 14.12
CA VAL A 21 -2.08 -15.50 13.70
C VAL A 21 -3.02 -16.60 14.19
N GLU A 22 -2.64 -17.88 14.08
CA GLU A 22 -3.47 -18.97 14.61
C GLU A 22 -3.64 -18.90 16.12
N ALA A 23 -2.57 -18.58 16.85
CA ALA A 23 -2.63 -18.39 18.29
C ALA A 23 -3.55 -17.22 18.69
N GLU A 24 -3.46 -16.11 17.96
CA GLU A 24 -4.33 -14.94 18.14
C GLU A 24 -5.80 -15.28 17.85
N ILE A 25 -6.10 -15.96 16.74
CA ILE A 25 -7.47 -16.40 16.43
C ILE A 25 -8.00 -17.33 17.53
N ALA A 26 -7.22 -18.31 17.98
CA ALA A 26 -7.63 -19.24 19.02
C ALA A 26 -7.84 -18.56 20.40
N GLU A 27 -7.14 -17.45 20.67
CA GLU A 27 -7.41 -16.60 21.84
C GLU A 27 -8.74 -15.88 21.68
N LEU A 28 -8.94 -15.23 20.53
CA LEU A 28 -10.12 -14.41 20.24
C LEU A 28 -11.41 -15.22 20.10
N GLU A 29 -11.34 -16.48 19.65
CA GLU A 29 -12.49 -17.41 19.60
C GLU A 29 -13.08 -17.71 20.98
N ARG A 30 -12.35 -17.45 22.07
CA ARG A 30 -12.83 -17.65 23.45
C ARG A 30 -13.59 -16.45 24.00
N LEU A 31 -13.57 -15.31 23.32
CA LEU A 31 -14.23 -14.08 23.75
C LEU A 31 -15.70 -14.10 23.36
N ASP A 32 -16.51 -13.37 24.12
CA ASP A 32 -17.89 -13.10 23.71
C ASP A 32 -17.91 -12.22 22.44
N PRO A 33 -18.90 -12.38 21.54
CA PRO A 33 -18.95 -11.62 20.28
C PRO A 33 -18.89 -10.10 20.45
N SER A 34 -19.47 -9.58 21.52
CA SER A 34 -19.41 -8.14 21.82
C SER A 34 -18.02 -7.67 22.25
N GLU A 35 -17.28 -8.50 22.98
CA GLU A 35 -15.92 -8.22 23.42
C GLU A 35 -14.94 -8.35 22.25
N LEU A 36 -15.14 -9.33 21.38
CA LEU A 36 -14.41 -9.48 20.12
C LEU A 36 -14.51 -8.19 19.29
N VAL A 37 -15.72 -7.67 19.07
CA VAL A 37 -15.92 -6.42 18.31
C VAL A 37 -15.21 -5.24 18.98
N ALA A 38 -15.32 -5.10 20.31
CA ALA A 38 -14.63 -4.04 21.04
C ALA A 38 -13.10 -4.12 20.88
N ARG A 39 -12.54 -5.34 20.92
CA ARG A 39 -11.11 -5.56 20.75
C ARG A 39 -10.65 -5.29 19.31
N CYS A 40 -11.46 -5.66 18.31
CA CYS A 40 -11.21 -5.33 16.91
C CYS A 40 -11.26 -3.81 16.63
N GLN A 41 -12.00 -3.03 17.41
CA GLN A 41 -12.05 -1.58 17.27
C GLN A 41 -10.79 -0.87 17.78
N LEU A 42 -9.94 -1.54 18.58
CA LEU A 42 -8.72 -0.95 19.11
C LEU A 42 -7.78 -0.51 17.99
N TRP A 43 -7.24 0.69 18.12
CA TRP A 43 -6.29 1.31 17.19
C TRP A 43 -5.50 2.37 17.98
N PRO A 44 -4.22 2.66 17.67
CA PRO A 44 -3.36 2.12 16.58
C PRO A 44 -2.76 0.74 16.86
N LYS A 45 -1.95 0.21 15.94
CA LYS A 45 -1.24 -1.08 16.08
C LYS A 45 -0.41 -1.20 17.37
N SER A 46 0.02 -0.08 17.95
CA SER A 46 0.75 -0.04 19.22
C SER A 46 -0.15 -0.16 20.47
N ALA A 47 -1.48 -0.13 20.30
CA ALA A 47 -2.41 -0.34 21.40
C ALA A 47 -2.32 -1.78 21.91
N THR A 48 -2.25 -1.95 23.23
CA THR A 48 -2.29 -3.27 23.87
C THR A 48 -3.61 -3.97 23.53
N GLY A 49 -3.52 -5.21 23.05
CA GLY A 49 -4.69 -5.99 22.63
C GLY A 49 -5.18 -5.71 21.21
N PHE A 50 -4.44 -4.93 20.41
CA PHE A 50 -4.71 -4.74 18.99
C PHE A 50 -4.80 -6.08 18.25
N VAL A 51 -5.91 -6.32 17.56
CA VAL A 51 -6.13 -7.49 16.71
C VAL A 51 -5.48 -7.29 15.35
N SER A 52 -4.73 -8.27 14.85
CA SER A 52 -4.16 -8.23 13.49
C SER A 52 -5.21 -8.14 12.38
N HIS A 53 -4.82 -7.73 11.18
CA HIS A 53 -5.75 -7.67 10.05
C HIS A 53 -6.11 -9.07 9.56
N GLU A 54 -5.15 -9.99 9.64
CA GLU A 54 -5.29 -11.41 9.34
C GLU A 54 -6.35 -12.07 10.22
N ALA A 55 -6.27 -11.88 11.55
CA ALA A 55 -7.25 -12.41 12.49
C ALA A 55 -8.62 -11.73 12.33
N LEU A 56 -8.67 -10.42 12.10
CA LEU A 56 -9.92 -9.71 11.84
C LEU A 56 -10.62 -10.24 10.57
N LEU A 57 -9.87 -10.46 9.48
CA LEU A 57 -10.42 -11.02 8.24
C LEU A 57 -11.00 -12.42 8.47
N TYR A 58 -10.31 -13.27 9.24
CA TYR A 58 -10.84 -14.58 9.64
C TYR A 58 -12.25 -14.44 10.24
N PHE A 59 -12.41 -13.57 11.25
CA PHE A 59 -13.71 -13.37 11.89
C PHE A 59 -14.77 -12.79 10.97
N VAL A 60 -14.41 -11.91 10.02
CA VAL A 60 -15.35 -11.44 8.99
C VAL A 60 -15.82 -12.62 8.11
N ARG A 61 -14.92 -13.53 7.71
CA ARG A 61 -15.26 -14.68 6.87
C ARG A 61 -15.99 -15.81 7.57
N THR A 62 -15.92 -15.90 8.90
CA THR A 62 -16.55 -16.99 9.68
C THR A 62 -17.78 -16.57 10.46
N THR A 63 -17.94 -15.27 10.76
CA THR A 63 -19.13 -14.77 11.44
C THR A 63 -20.31 -14.80 10.46
N ASP A 64 -21.45 -15.33 10.91
CA ASP A 64 -22.68 -15.34 10.12
C ASP A 64 -23.05 -13.94 9.62
N THR A 65 -23.32 -13.80 8.32
CA THR A 65 -23.63 -12.52 7.68
C THR A 65 -24.94 -11.91 8.19
N ALA A 66 -25.85 -12.74 8.73
CA ALA A 66 -27.09 -12.27 9.38
C ALA A 66 -26.84 -11.66 10.78
N SER A 67 -25.65 -11.84 11.35
CA SER A 67 -25.29 -11.31 12.66
C SER A 67 -24.96 -9.82 12.60
N ARG A 68 -25.52 -9.03 13.53
CA ARG A 68 -25.13 -7.61 13.73
C ARG A 68 -23.64 -7.40 14.00
N TYR A 69 -22.95 -8.44 14.49
CA TYR A 69 -21.51 -8.39 14.74
C TYR A 69 -20.71 -8.50 13.44
N HIS A 70 -21.22 -9.21 12.43
CA HIS A 70 -20.56 -9.29 11.12
C HIS A 70 -20.43 -7.91 10.47
N GLU A 71 -21.52 -7.13 10.46
CA GLU A 71 -21.49 -5.75 9.96
C GLU A 71 -20.45 -4.90 10.72
N SER A 72 -20.41 -5.01 12.04
CA SER A 72 -19.45 -4.27 12.87
C SER A 72 -17.99 -4.65 12.54
N LEU A 73 -17.70 -5.94 12.40
CA LEU A 73 -16.37 -6.44 12.04
C LEU A 73 -15.97 -6.00 10.62
N LEU A 74 -16.91 -6.08 9.67
CA LEU A 74 -16.71 -5.64 8.30
C LEU A 74 -16.40 -4.14 8.23
N CYS A 75 -17.16 -3.29 8.93
CA CYS A 75 -16.89 -1.85 9.00
C CYS A 75 -15.49 -1.55 9.58
N VAL A 76 -15.08 -2.27 10.62
CA VAL A 76 -13.74 -2.15 11.20
C VAL A 76 -12.67 -2.56 10.18
N LEU A 77 -12.85 -3.68 9.49
CA LEU A 77 -11.93 -4.16 8.46
C LEU A 77 -11.78 -3.12 7.35
N MET A 78 -12.89 -2.66 6.76
CA MET A 78 -12.89 -1.63 5.71
C MET A 78 -12.17 -0.36 6.18
N SER A 79 -12.48 0.13 7.38
CA SER A 79 -11.88 1.33 7.93
C SER A 79 -10.38 1.19 8.16
N ARG A 80 -9.89 0.00 8.52
CA ARG A 80 -8.47 -0.27 8.70
C ARG A 80 -7.76 -0.41 7.36
N THR A 81 -8.34 -1.13 6.40
CA THR A 81 -7.81 -1.26 5.04
C THR A 81 -7.66 0.11 4.39
N LEU A 82 -8.68 0.96 4.45
CA LEU A 82 -8.64 2.33 3.91
C LEU A 82 -7.50 3.17 4.52
N ARG A 83 -7.15 2.96 5.79
CA ARG A 83 -6.05 3.68 6.46
C ARG A 83 -4.66 3.19 6.04
N LEU A 84 -4.55 1.97 5.50
CA LEU A 84 -3.31 1.44 4.96
C LEU A 84 -3.04 1.92 3.53
N LEU A 85 -4.07 2.43 2.85
CA LEU A 85 -3.95 2.95 1.48
C LEU A 85 -3.45 4.39 1.46
N PRO A 86 -2.85 4.83 0.34
CA PRO A 86 -2.42 6.22 0.16
C PRO A 86 -3.57 7.20 0.42
N LYS A 87 -3.24 8.33 1.05
CA LYS A 87 -4.20 9.42 1.22
C LYS A 87 -4.16 10.29 -0.03
N PRO A 88 -5.27 10.43 -0.77
CA PRO A 88 -5.31 11.23 -1.98
C PRO A 88 -5.31 12.73 -1.67
N ASP A 89 -5.72 13.13 -0.47
CA ASP A 89 -5.72 14.52 -0.05
C ASP A 89 -4.33 14.95 0.39
N SER A 90 -3.87 16.08 -0.15
CA SER A 90 -2.63 16.70 0.30
C SER A 90 -2.68 17.02 1.78
N SER A 91 -1.51 17.13 2.41
CA SER A 91 -1.40 17.48 3.84
C SER A 91 -2.12 18.78 4.25
N ASN A 92 -2.44 19.65 3.27
CA ASN A 92 -3.17 20.90 3.46
C ASN A 92 -4.67 20.83 3.06
N GLY A 93 -5.15 19.68 2.59
CA GLY A 93 -6.54 19.42 2.22
C GLY A 93 -7.08 20.19 1.01
N MET A 94 -6.22 20.91 0.29
CA MET A 94 -6.62 21.82 -0.80
C MET A 94 -6.54 21.19 -2.19
N THR A 95 -5.84 20.07 -2.32
CA THR A 95 -5.61 19.37 -3.59
C THR A 95 -5.78 17.88 -3.37
N THR A 96 -6.61 17.26 -4.21
CA THR A 96 -6.81 15.81 -4.24
C THR A 96 -6.08 15.25 -5.46
N ASP A 97 -5.16 14.32 -5.23
CA ASP A 97 -4.49 13.60 -6.30
C ASP A 97 -5.45 12.56 -6.90
N MET A 98 -5.94 12.85 -8.11
CA MET A 98 -6.90 11.99 -8.81
C MET A 98 -6.32 10.60 -9.15
N GLY A 99 -5.01 10.49 -9.34
CA GLY A 99 -4.34 9.22 -9.57
C GLY A 99 -4.34 8.36 -8.31
N LEU A 100 -3.94 8.94 -7.17
CA LEU A 100 -3.98 8.25 -5.88
C LEU A 100 -5.41 7.88 -5.46
N LEU A 101 -6.39 8.73 -5.76
CA LEU A 101 -7.80 8.43 -5.51
C LEU A 101 -8.24 7.22 -6.33
N ALA A 102 -7.96 7.20 -7.63
CA ALA A 102 -8.29 6.08 -8.51
C ALA A 102 -7.59 4.77 -8.08
N ILE A 103 -6.34 4.83 -7.60
CA ILE A 103 -5.64 3.67 -7.05
C ILE A 103 -6.35 3.16 -5.82
N ARG A 104 -6.69 4.06 -4.89
CA ARG A 104 -7.38 3.72 -3.64
C ARG A 104 -8.73 3.05 -3.92
N ASP A 105 -9.52 3.63 -4.82
CA ASP A 105 -10.83 3.11 -5.18
C ASP A 105 -10.71 1.72 -5.80
N ARG A 106 -9.81 1.53 -6.78
CA ARG A 106 -9.59 0.21 -7.40
C ARG A 106 -9.17 -0.87 -6.41
N VAL A 107 -8.29 -0.57 -5.46
CA VAL A 107 -7.88 -1.55 -4.44
C VAL A 107 -9.05 -1.90 -3.54
N MET A 108 -9.85 -0.91 -3.13
CA MET A 108 -11.00 -1.13 -2.27
C MET A 108 -12.12 -1.89 -2.97
N ASP A 109 -12.45 -1.52 -4.21
CA ASP A 109 -13.45 -2.20 -5.02
C ASP A 109 -13.06 -3.66 -5.22
N ALA A 110 -11.81 -3.93 -5.65
CA ALA A 110 -11.32 -5.29 -5.81
C ALA A 110 -11.29 -6.09 -4.49
N PHE A 111 -11.07 -5.43 -3.35
CA PHE A 111 -11.13 -6.10 -2.05
C PHE A 111 -12.57 -6.42 -1.64
N VAL A 112 -13.50 -5.48 -1.83
CA VAL A 112 -14.94 -5.67 -1.57
C VAL A 112 -15.52 -6.75 -2.46
N ASP A 113 -15.20 -6.75 -3.75
CA ASP A 113 -15.64 -7.77 -4.70
C ASP A 113 -15.22 -9.17 -4.26
N ARG A 114 -14.00 -9.33 -3.74
CA ARG A 114 -13.53 -10.61 -3.19
C ARG A 114 -14.28 -11.04 -1.94
N LEU A 115 -14.63 -10.10 -1.06
CA LEU A 115 -15.43 -10.39 0.13
C LEU A 115 -16.87 -10.79 -0.24
N LEU A 116 -17.46 -10.13 -1.24
CA LEU A 116 -18.78 -10.47 -1.76
C LEU A 116 -18.76 -11.84 -2.47
N ALA A 117 -17.72 -12.12 -3.24
CA ALA A 117 -17.51 -13.43 -3.85
C ALA A 117 -17.43 -14.53 -2.78
N ASP A 118 -16.64 -14.32 -1.71
CA ASP A 118 -16.46 -15.28 -0.60
C ASP A 118 -17.78 -15.64 0.11
N GLN A 119 -18.74 -14.70 0.15
CA GLN A 119 -20.07 -14.96 0.71
C GLN A 119 -20.93 -15.89 -0.16
N ALA A 120 -20.72 -15.87 -1.48
CA ALA A 120 -21.43 -16.73 -2.42
C ALA A 120 -20.73 -18.09 -2.58
N GLU A 121 -19.41 -18.08 -2.75
CA GLU A 121 -18.56 -19.25 -2.92
C GLU A 121 -17.17 -18.95 -2.34
N TYR A 122 -16.50 -19.95 -1.78
CA TYR A 122 -15.19 -19.78 -1.16
C TYR A 122 -14.18 -19.08 -2.09
N GLU A 123 -13.64 -17.93 -1.67
CA GLU A 123 -12.63 -17.18 -2.43
C GLU A 123 -11.23 -17.49 -1.90
N GLU A 124 -10.49 -18.33 -2.65
CA GLU A 124 -9.13 -18.75 -2.30
C GLU A 124 -8.12 -17.59 -2.24
N LYS A 125 -8.36 -16.48 -2.95
CA LYS A 125 -7.45 -15.32 -2.89
C LYS A 125 -7.39 -14.71 -1.49
N LEU A 126 -8.50 -14.74 -0.74
CA LEU A 126 -8.56 -14.23 0.64
C LEU A 126 -7.71 -15.06 1.61
N ASP A 127 -7.38 -16.31 1.27
CA ASP A 127 -6.52 -17.14 2.12
C ASP A 127 -5.13 -16.54 2.26
N TYR A 128 -4.59 -15.89 1.23
CA TYR A 128 -3.29 -15.22 1.35
C TYR A 128 -3.38 -13.96 2.23
N PHE A 129 -4.53 -13.27 2.25
CA PHE A 129 -4.76 -12.15 3.16
C PHE A 129 -4.80 -12.59 4.63
N GLU A 130 -5.28 -13.81 4.92
CA GLU A 130 -5.24 -14.38 6.28
C GLU A 130 -3.83 -14.85 6.70
N ILE A 131 -2.88 -14.92 5.78
CA ILE A 131 -1.47 -15.29 6.07
C ILE A 131 -0.61 -14.05 6.24
N ASN A 132 -0.76 -13.08 5.33
CA ASN A 132 -0.04 -11.82 5.34
C ASN A 132 -0.85 -10.73 4.63
N PHE A 133 -1.70 -10.08 5.39
CA PHE A 133 -2.64 -9.08 4.90
C PHE A 133 -1.91 -7.91 4.23
N ASN A 134 -0.87 -7.39 4.89
CA ASN A 134 -0.11 -6.26 4.38
C ASN A 134 0.57 -6.58 3.04
N SER A 135 1.16 -7.78 2.92
CA SER A 135 1.76 -8.19 1.63
C SER A 135 0.72 -8.35 0.53
N ALA A 136 -0.45 -8.90 0.85
CA ALA A 136 -1.54 -9.02 -0.11
C ALA A 136 -2.02 -7.65 -0.60
N LEU A 137 -2.23 -6.72 0.34
CA LEU A 137 -2.66 -5.35 0.04
C LEU A 137 -1.60 -4.56 -0.75
N LEU A 138 -0.31 -4.78 -0.46
CA LEU A 138 0.79 -4.17 -1.22
C LEU A 138 0.78 -4.62 -2.69
N LYS A 139 0.52 -5.91 -2.95
CA LYS A 139 0.40 -6.46 -4.31
C LYS A 139 -0.81 -5.88 -5.04
N ASP A 140 -1.97 -5.84 -4.39
CA ASP A 140 -3.16 -5.22 -4.96
C ASP A 140 -2.93 -3.74 -5.31
N ARG A 141 -2.24 -3.00 -4.43
CA ARG A 141 -1.88 -1.61 -4.67
C ARG A 141 -0.95 -1.46 -5.87
N LEU A 142 0.04 -2.35 -6.00
CA LEU A 142 0.94 -2.39 -7.14
C LEU A 142 0.17 -2.62 -8.45
N ASP A 143 -0.73 -3.59 -8.46
CA ASP A 143 -1.56 -3.92 -9.63
C ASP A 143 -2.49 -2.75 -10.00
N ALA A 144 -3.17 -2.15 -9.02
CA ALA A 144 -4.04 -1.00 -9.25
C ALA A 144 -3.26 0.22 -9.77
N SER A 145 -2.08 0.48 -9.19
CA SER A 145 -1.18 1.55 -9.63
C SER A 145 -0.76 1.34 -11.08
N THR A 146 -0.34 0.13 -11.43
CA THR A 146 0.01 -0.25 -12.80
C THR A 146 -1.09 0.11 -13.79
N GLN A 147 -2.34 -0.23 -13.46
CA GLN A 147 -3.50 0.04 -14.32
C GLN A 147 -3.82 1.53 -14.43
N VAL A 148 -3.86 2.25 -13.30
CA VAL A 148 -4.14 3.70 -13.26
C VAL A 148 -3.08 4.45 -14.06
N TRP A 149 -1.82 4.09 -13.86
CA TRP A 149 -0.74 4.79 -14.54
C TRP A 149 -0.72 4.50 -16.04
N ALA A 150 -0.95 3.26 -16.46
CA ALA A 150 -1.09 2.93 -17.89
C ALA A 150 -2.26 3.68 -18.56
N GLU A 151 -3.33 3.98 -17.84
CA GLU A 151 -4.43 4.81 -18.34
C GLU A 151 -4.05 6.28 -18.44
N LEU A 152 -3.49 6.85 -17.37
CA LEU A 152 -3.14 8.26 -17.33
C LEU A 152 -2.05 8.63 -18.35
N ASN A 153 -1.09 7.72 -18.59
CA ASN A 153 -0.03 7.95 -19.57
C ASN A 153 -0.53 7.88 -21.02
N ARG A 154 -1.68 7.25 -21.29
CA ARG A 154 -2.33 7.34 -22.62
C ARG A 154 -2.91 8.72 -22.91
N SER A 155 -3.08 9.57 -21.89
CA SER A 155 -3.74 10.88 -21.99
C SER A 155 -2.81 12.10 -21.83
N GLU A 156 -1.51 11.92 -21.56
CA GLU A 156 -0.57 13.03 -21.39
C GLU A 156 0.15 13.46 -22.68
N ALA A 157 0.40 14.77 -22.81
CA ALA A 157 1.23 15.36 -23.87
C ALA A 157 2.73 15.21 -23.54
N LEU A 158 3.55 15.02 -24.57
CA LEU A 158 5.00 14.81 -24.46
C LEU A 158 5.70 16.08 -23.89
N GLU A 159 6.10 16.04 -22.61
CA GLU A 159 7.06 17.00 -22.03
C GLU A 159 8.47 16.78 -22.60
N ASN A 160 9.25 17.85 -22.78
CA ASN A 160 10.60 17.82 -23.32
C ASN A 160 11.60 17.16 -22.33
N GLU A 161 12.34 16.15 -22.80
CA GLU A 161 13.10 15.20 -21.96
C GLU A 161 14.62 15.39 -21.95
N ASP A 162 15.17 16.33 -22.73
CA ASP A 162 16.60 16.36 -23.06
C ASP A 162 17.45 17.33 -22.21
N GLU A 163 17.20 17.41 -20.90
CA GLU A 163 18.05 18.22 -20.01
C GLU A 163 18.97 17.30 -19.19
N GLU A 164 20.29 17.51 -19.29
CA GLU A 164 21.30 16.76 -18.51
C GLU A 164 21.25 17.10 -17.02
N ILE A 165 21.61 16.15 -16.16
CA ILE A 165 21.68 16.34 -14.70
C ILE A 165 22.93 17.18 -14.38
N SER A 166 22.85 18.13 -13.44
CA SER A 166 24.04 18.82 -12.94
C SER A 166 24.79 17.97 -11.92
N THR A 167 26.12 18.14 -11.83
CA THR A 167 27.00 17.45 -10.86
C THR A 167 26.54 17.64 -9.40
N GLU A 168 25.95 18.80 -9.07
CA GLU A 168 25.37 19.08 -7.74
C GLU A 168 24.21 18.12 -7.39
N VAL A 169 23.44 17.69 -8.37
CA VAL A 169 22.33 16.74 -8.17
C VAL A 169 22.85 15.32 -8.02
N GLU A 170 23.92 14.95 -8.72
CA GLU A 170 24.56 13.64 -8.57
C GLU A 170 25.16 13.47 -7.15
N GLU A 171 25.89 14.47 -6.65
CA GLU A 171 26.48 14.48 -5.31
C GLU A 171 25.40 14.45 -4.20
N ALA A 172 24.25 15.09 -4.42
CA ALA A 172 23.16 15.10 -3.45
C ALA A 172 22.45 13.74 -3.30
N VAL A 173 22.59 12.84 -4.28
CA VAL A 173 21.82 11.58 -4.37
C VAL A 173 22.65 10.35 -4.03
N GLU A 174 23.98 10.41 -4.10
CA GLU A 174 24.88 9.24 -4.03
C GLU A 174 24.65 8.31 -2.83
N HIS A 175 24.06 8.81 -1.73
CA HIS A 175 23.79 8.02 -0.51
C HIS A 175 22.46 8.40 0.18
N TYR A 176 21.49 8.97 -0.53
CA TYR A 176 20.25 9.45 0.08
C TYR A 176 19.03 8.65 -0.40
N ASP A 177 18.42 7.86 0.49
CA ASP A 177 17.11 7.26 0.28
C ASP A 177 16.05 7.97 1.15
N PRO A 178 15.12 8.73 0.56
CA PRO A 178 14.06 9.39 1.32
C PRO A 178 13.12 8.39 2.02
N PHE A 179 13.13 7.12 1.65
CA PHE A 179 12.30 6.05 2.21
C PHE A 179 13.04 5.09 3.15
N ASP A 180 14.23 5.47 3.64
CA ASP A 180 14.98 4.70 4.63
C ASP A 180 14.09 4.36 5.85
N PRO A 181 13.98 3.09 6.27
CA PRO A 181 13.19 2.67 7.42
C PRO A 181 13.49 3.44 8.72
N ASP A 182 14.76 3.75 8.98
CA ASP A 182 15.20 4.43 10.20
C ASP A 182 14.78 5.91 10.19
N GLU A 183 14.79 6.54 9.03
CA GLU A 183 14.30 7.91 8.82
C GLU A 183 12.77 7.99 8.94
N LEU A 184 12.06 7.00 8.38
CA LEU A 184 10.60 6.93 8.42
C LEU A 184 10.05 6.79 9.85
N ASP A 185 10.82 6.24 10.79
CA ASP A 185 10.43 6.11 12.19
C ASP A 185 10.64 7.40 13.01
N LYS A 186 11.33 8.41 12.47
CA LYS A 186 11.46 9.71 13.11
C LYS A 186 10.11 10.43 13.20
N LYS A 187 9.91 11.10 14.33
CA LYS A 187 8.69 11.89 14.60
C LYS A 187 8.52 12.96 13.51
N ASP A 188 7.33 13.07 12.95
CA ASP A 188 6.95 14.02 11.88
C ASP A 188 7.61 13.82 10.50
N TYR A 189 8.67 13.00 10.36
CA TYR A 189 9.39 12.82 9.08
C TYR A 189 8.48 12.33 7.95
N ARG A 190 7.65 11.30 8.19
CA ARG A 190 6.67 10.80 7.20
C ARG A 190 5.74 11.91 6.68
N ARG A 191 5.26 12.76 7.59
CA ARG A 191 4.36 13.88 7.26
C ARG A 191 5.08 14.94 6.43
N LEU A 192 6.33 15.24 6.78
CA LEU A 192 7.16 16.21 6.06
C LEU A 192 7.53 15.69 4.67
N LEU A 193 7.85 14.40 4.55
CA LEU A 193 8.16 13.72 3.31
C LEU A 193 6.95 13.69 2.36
N ASP A 194 5.78 13.27 2.84
CA ASP A 194 4.56 13.27 2.02
C ASP A 194 4.25 14.68 1.49
N GLY A 195 4.35 15.71 2.35
CA GLY A 195 4.16 17.09 1.92
C GLY A 195 5.26 17.62 0.97
N ALA A 196 6.47 17.06 1.02
CA ALA A 196 7.55 17.41 0.10
C ALA A 196 7.37 16.74 -1.28
N ILE A 197 6.87 15.51 -1.30
CA ILE A 197 6.50 14.75 -2.52
C ILE A 197 5.35 15.44 -3.25
N ASP A 198 4.32 15.88 -2.53
CA ASP A 198 3.16 16.58 -3.12
C ASP A 198 3.53 17.85 -3.89
N ALA A 199 4.66 18.47 -3.56
CA ALA A 199 5.13 19.70 -4.18
C ALA A 199 6.23 19.45 -5.24
N LEU A 200 6.44 18.21 -5.68
CA LEU A 200 7.30 17.88 -6.82
C LEU A 200 6.56 18.14 -8.15
N PRO A 201 7.30 18.38 -9.26
CA PRO A 201 6.73 18.35 -10.61
C PRO A 201 5.98 17.03 -10.89
N PRO A 202 4.91 17.02 -11.72
CA PRO A 202 4.05 15.84 -11.91
C PRO A 202 4.81 14.55 -12.26
N LEU A 203 5.70 14.60 -13.25
CA LEU A 203 6.52 13.45 -13.65
C LEU A 203 7.42 12.96 -12.51
N GLN A 204 8.05 13.87 -11.78
CA GLN A 204 8.91 13.54 -10.64
C GLN A 204 8.12 12.94 -9.48
N LYS A 205 6.99 13.56 -9.11
CA LYS A 205 6.07 13.05 -8.10
C LYS A 205 5.69 11.61 -8.42
N ARG A 206 5.29 11.36 -9.66
CA ARG A 206 4.84 10.05 -10.12
C ARG A 206 5.96 9.00 -10.13
N ILE A 207 7.17 9.37 -10.57
CA ILE A 207 8.34 8.48 -10.47
C ILE A 207 8.62 8.11 -9.02
N ILE A 208 8.57 9.07 -8.10
CA ILE A 208 8.80 8.86 -6.66
C ILE A 208 7.71 7.98 -6.03
N GLU A 209 6.46 8.19 -6.40
CA GLU A 209 5.36 7.35 -5.94
C GLU A 209 5.49 5.91 -6.46
N MET A 210 5.81 5.71 -7.73
CA MET A 210 6.06 4.37 -8.28
C MET A 210 7.27 3.70 -7.62
N TRP A 211 8.34 4.46 -7.34
CA TRP A 211 9.50 3.97 -6.60
C TRP A 211 9.15 3.55 -5.16
N ARG A 212 8.33 4.35 -4.46
CA ARG A 212 7.79 4.02 -3.12
C ARG A 212 6.96 2.74 -3.10
N LEU A 213 6.40 2.34 -4.24
CA LEU A 213 5.68 1.08 -4.44
C LEU A 213 6.61 -0.10 -4.78
N GLU A 214 7.93 0.08 -4.71
CA GLU A 214 8.95 -0.90 -5.07
C GLU A 214 8.91 -1.32 -6.55
N ILE A 215 8.37 -0.46 -7.42
CA ILE A 215 8.36 -0.71 -8.87
C ILE A 215 9.77 -0.45 -9.42
N PRO A 216 10.41 -1.43 -10.07
CA PRO A 216 11.75 -1.26 -10.59
C PRO A 216 11.78 -0.27 -11.78
N ILE A 217 12.85 0.52 -11.91
CA ILE A 217 13.05 1.36 -13.12
C ILE A 217 13.28 0.49 -14.35
N VAL A 218 14.01 -0.61 -14.19
CA VAL A 218 14.32 -1.59 -15.23
C VAL A 218 14.19 -2.98 -14.62
N SER A 219 13.62 -3.93 -15.36
CA SER A 219 13.51 -5.32 -14.97
C SER A 219 13.95 -6.20 -16.13
N SER A 220 14.62 -7.31 -15.80
CA SER A 220 14.93 -8.37 -16.78
C SER A 220 13.76 -9.33 -16.98
N ASP A 221 12.74 -9.27 -16.12
CA ASP A 221 11.50 -10.04 -16.25
C ASP A 221 10.52 -9.30 -17.17
N PRO A 222 10.17 -9.86 -18.34
CA PRO A 222 9.23 -9.24 -19.29
C PRO A 222 7.81 -9.07 -18.73
N SER A 223 7.46 -9.80 -17.67
CA SER A 223 6.15 -9.71 -17.01
C SER A 223 6.10 -8.67 -15.89
N ALA A 224 7.25 -8.17 -15.44
CA ALA A 224 7.33 -7.14 -14.42
C ALA A 224 7.19 -5.75 -15.05
N LEU A 225 6.15 -5.00 -14.66
CA LEU A 225 6.01 -3.61 -15.07
C LEU A 225 7.17 -2.79 -14.50
N THR A 226 7.84 -2.03 -15.36
CA THR A 226 8.88 -1.08 -14.95
C THR A 226 8.35 0.36 -14.98
N ILE A 227 8.97 1.26 -14.22
CA ILE A 227 8.63 2.70 -14.25
C ILE A 227 8.79 3.26 -15.66
N SER A 228 9.84 2.84 -16.37
CA SER A 228 10.13 3.18 -17.77
C SER A 228 8.98 2.79 -18.70
N GLN A 229 8.53 1.53 -18.65
CA GLN A 229 7.39 1.04 -19.44
C GLN A 229 6.08 1.71 -19.07
N ALA A 230 5.83 1.89 -17.76
CA ALA A 230 4.60 2.49 -17.29
C ALA A 230 4.47 3.91 -17.82
N LEU A 231 5.51 4.72 -17.68
CA LEU A 231 5.55 6.14 -18.06
C LEU A 231 5.83 6.35 -19.56
N GLY A 232 6.23 5.32 -20.31
CA GLY A 232 6.57 5.42 -21.72
C GLY A 232 7.80 6.30 -21.97
N LYS A 233 8.74 6.34 -21.02
CA LYS A 233 9.95 7.19 -21.04
C LYS A 233 11.20 6.32 -21.03
N ALA A 234 12.31 6.80 -21.57
CA ALA A 234 13.57 6.06 -21.54
C ALA A 234 14.10 5.87 -20.11
N ASP A 235 14.77 4.75 -19.84
CA ASP A 235 15.36 4.44 -18.52
C ASP A 235 16.27 5.56 -18.00
N LYS A 236 17.03 6.19 -18.91
CA LYS A 236 17.89 7.33 -18.59
C LYS A 236 17.06 8.52 -18.09
N THR A 237 15.98 8.87 -18.79
CA THR A 237 15.06 9.95 -18.39
C THR A 237 14.47 9.69 -17.00
N ILE A 238 14.04 8.46 -16.73
CA ILE A 238 13.48 8.09 -15.43
C ILE A 238 14.50 8.24 -14.30
N ARG A 239 15.74 7.75 -14.51
CA ARG A 239 16.82 7.91 -13.52
C ARG A 239 17.13 9.38 -13.27
N ASN A 240 17.26 10.18 -14.33
CA ASN A 240 17.53 11.60 -14.21
C ASN A 240 16.45 12.35 -13.42
N GLN A 241 15.18 12.08 -13.71
CA GLN A 241 14.07 12.74 -13.02
C GLN A 241 13.93 12.24 -11.57
N ARG A 242 14.18 10.95 -11.29
CA ARG A 242 14.25 10.43 -9.92
C ARG A 242 15.33 11.15 -9.13
N ASP A 243 16.54 11.28 -9.68
CA ASP A 243 17.68 11.85 -8.97
C ASP A 243 17.43 13.35 -8.68
N ARG A 244 16.86 14.08 -9.64
CA ARG A 244 16.37 15.46 -9.39
C ARG A 244 15.32 15.55 -8.29
N ALA A 245 14.40 14.60 -8.26
CA ALA A 245 13.37 14.53 -7.24
C ALA A 245 13.98 14.25 -5.86
N PHE A 246 14.89 13.27 -5.75
CA PHE A 246 15.62 12.96 -4.52
C PHE A 246 16.42 14.17 -4.01
N ALA A 247 17.16 14.87 -4.87
CA ALA A 247 17.87 16.09 -4.50
C ALA A 247 16.91 17.17 -3.99
N THR A 248 15.73 17.31 -4.61
CA THR A 248 14.70 18.27 -4.20
C THR A 248 14.10 17.90 -2.84
N LEU A 249 13.82 16.62 -2.61
CA LEU A 249 13.30 16.11 -1.34
C LEU A 249 14.31 16.33 -0.22
N ARG A 250 15.58 15.96 -0.44
CA ARG A 250 16.68 16.15 0.51
C ARG A 250 16.78 17.60 0.97
N ARG A 251 16.89 18.55 0.02
CA ARG A 251 16.97 19.99 0.33
C ARG A 251 15.76 20.51 1.11
N ARG A 252 14.56 19.99 0.83
CA ARG A 252 13.32 20.41 1.51
C ARG A 252 13.21 19.85 2.92
N LEU A 253 13.74 18.65 3.16
CA LEU A 253 13.69 17.97 4.46
C LEU A 253 14.79 18.51 5.38
N GLU A 254 16.02 18.68 4.89
CA GLU A 254 17.12 19.31 5.65
C GLU A 254 16.77 20.75 6.08
N ARG A 255 16.07 21.52 5.23
CA ARG A 255 15.66 22.89 5.56
C ARG A 255 14.53 22.94 6.60
N LYS A 256 13.76 21.85 6.79
CA LYS A 256 12.65 21.78 7.76
C LYS A 256 13.05 21.16 9.10
N GLU A 257 14.13 20.38 9.16
CA GLU A 257 14.71 19.89 10.43
C GLU A 257 15.49 20.98 11.19
N GLY A 258 15.90 22.06 10.51
CA GLY A 258 16.64 23.18 11.11
C GLY A 258 15.80 24.32 11.70
N LEU A 259 14.48 24.13 11.88
CA LEU A 259 13.52 25.08 12.47
C LEU A 259 12.88 24.47 13.72
#